data_AF-A0A9D6ZPC6-F1
#
_entry.id   AF-A0A9D6ZPC6-F1
#
_cell.length_a   1.000
_cell.length_b   1.000
_cell.length_c   1.000
_cell.angle_alpha   90.00
_cell.angle_beta   90.00
_cell.angle_gamma   90.00
#
_symmetry.space_group_name_H-M   'P 1'
#
loop_
_entity.id
_entity.type
_entity.pdbx_description
1 polymer ?
#
loop_
_entity_poly.entity_id
_entity_poly.type
_entity_poly.pdbx_seq_one_letter_code
_entity_poly.pdbx_strand_id
1 'polypeptide(L)' 'MLGRRPSQLRLRRLALGLRIRDVANACGLADARVSEIERGDGRNPDAVELALIEATLRKNEAADESTAPAQSPPDRRGLA' A
#
# COMPACT_ATOMS: atom_id res chain seq x y z
N MET A 1 -17.04 -18.25 17.01
CA MET A 1 -15.74 -17.90 16.38
C MET A 1 -15.97 -16.68 15.49
N LEU A 2 -15.68 -15.47 15.96
CA LEU A 2 -15.77 -14.27 15.14
C LEU A 2 -14.63 -14.33 14.11
N GLY A 3 -14.96 -14.59 12.84
CA GLY A 3 -13.98 -14.54 11.77
C GLY A 3 -13.25 -13.19 11.82
N ARG A 4 -11.93 -13.22 12.03
CA ARG A 4 -11.09 -12.00 12.07
C ARG A 4 -11.35 -11.22 10.78
N ARG A 5 -12.08 -10.11 10.89
CA ARG A 5 -12.27 -9.19 9.77
C ARG A 5 -10.87 -8.74 9.32
N PRO A 6 -10.56 -8.74 8.01
CA PRO A 6 -9.27 -8.26 7.55
C PRO A 6 -9.09 -6.80 8.00
N SER A 7 -7.92 -6.47 8.55
CA SER A 7 -7.64 -5.07 8.90
C SER A 7 -7.68 -4.19 7.66
N GLN A 8 -7.95 -2.88 7.82
CA GLN A 8 -7.94 -1.94 6.70
C GLN A 8 -6.58 -1.91 5.98
N LEU A 9 -5.47 -2.10 6.71
CA LEU A 9 -4.13 -2.19 6.14
C LEU A 9 -4.01 -3.40 5.19
N ARG A 10 -4.54 -4.56 5.60
CA ARG A 10 -4.55 -5.77 4.77
C ARG A 10 -5.36 -5.57 3.49
N LEU A 11 -6.54 -4.96 3.60
CA LEU A 11 -7.39 -4.70 2.44
C LEU A 11 -6.71 -3.75 1.44
N ARG A 12 -6.11 -2.66 1.93
CA ARG A 12 -5.38 -1.70 1.09
C ARG A 12 -4.16 -2.34 0.42
N ARG A 13 -3.36 -3.11 1.16
CA ARG A 13 -2.22 -3.84 0.58
C ARG A 13 -2.66 -4.78 -0.54
N LEU A 14 -3.74 -5.53 -0.33
CA LEU A 14 -4.28 -6.44 -1.34
C LEU A 14 -4.83 -5.71 -2.56
N ALA A 15 -5.48 -4.56 -2.37
CA ALA A 15 -5.96 -3.73 -3.48
C ALA A 15 -4.82 -3.21 -4.37
N LEU A 16 -3.67 -2.91 -3.76
CA LEU A 16 -2.44 -2.51 -4.47
C LEU A 16 -1.65 -3.69 -5.05
N GLY A 17 -2.13 -4.93 -4.90
CA GLY A 17 -1.42 -6.12 -5.36
C GLY A 17 -0.08 -6.40 -4.66
N LEU A 18 0.18 -5.76 -3.51
CA LEU A 18 1.45 -5.87 -2.80
C LEU A 18 1.53 -7.15 -1.96
N ARG A 19 2.69 -7.81 -1.96
CA ARG A 19 2.96 -8.89 -1.01
C ARG A 19 3.34 -8.30 0.34
N ILE A 20 3.18 -9.10 1.40
CA ILE A 20 3.60 -8.70 2.75
C ILE A 20 5.07 -8.28 2.77
N ARG A 21 5.93 -9.06 2.09
CA ARG A 21 7.37 -8.79 1.97
C ARG A 21 7.68 -7.44 1.32
N ASP A 22 6.88 -6.99 0.37
CA ASP A 22 7.11 -5.71 -0.31
C ASP A 22 6.86 -4.54 0.66
N VAL A 23 5.81 -4.64 1.48
CA VAL A 23 5.53 -3.67 2.55
C VAL A 23 6.58 -3.73 3.64
N ALA A 24 6.90 -4.94 4.12
CA ALA A 24 7.88 -5.17 5.19
C ALA A 24 9.26 -4.57 4.85
N ASN A 25 9.75 -4.82 3.63
CA ASN A 25 11.01 -4.25 3.16
C ASN A 25 10.97 -2.71 3.10
N ALA A 26 9.86 -2.13 2.64
CA ALA A 26 9.72 -0.69 2.49
C ALA A 26 9.59 0.05 3.82
N CYS A 27 8.98 -0.58 4.84
CA CYS A 27 8.80 -0.01 6.16
C CYS A 27 9.87 -0.42 7.18
N GLY A 28 10.78 -1.34 6.82
CA GLY A 28 11.85 -1.83 7.71
C GLY A 28 11.35 -2.76 8.82
N LEU A 29 10.20 -3.41 8.63
CA LEU A 29 9.65 -4.39 9.57
C LEU A 29 9.88 -5.82 9.08
N ALA A 30 9.75 -6.78 9.99
CA ALA A 30 9.73 -8.19 9.62
C ALA A 30 8.38 -8.58 8.98
N ASP A 31 8.41 -9.47 7.98
CA ASP A 31 7.21 -10.01 7.32
C ASP A 31 6.17 -10.55 8.32
N ALA A 32 6.65 -11.30 9.33
CA ALA A 32 5.82 -11.84 10.38
C ALA A 32 5.12 -10.73 11.18
N ARG A 33 5.83 -9.64 11.48
CA ARG A 33 5.28 -8.51 12.24
C ARG A 33 4.20 -7.78 11.45
N VAL A 34 4.43 -7.51 10.16
CA VAL A 34 3.40 -6.94 9.29
C VAL A 34 2.17 -7.85 9.21
N SER A 35 2.38 -9.17 9.13
CA SER A 35 1.28 -10.14 9.10
C SER A 35 0.46 -10.17 10.40
N GLU A 36 1.12 -10.12 11.55
CA GLU A 36 0.48 -10.01 12.87
C GLU A 36 -0.39 -8.76 12.97
N ILE A 37 0.17 -7.60 12.61
CA ILE A 37 -0.52 -6.31 12.60
C ILE A 37 -1.75 -6.36 11.69
N GLU A 38 -1.61 -6.94 10.50
CA GLU A 38 -2.71 -7.09 9.55
C GLU A 38 -3.84 -8.02 10.02
N ARG A 39 -3.49 -9.00 10.85
CA ARG A 39 -4.46 -9.94 11.42
C ARG A 39 -5.03 -9.44 12.75
N GLY A 40 -4.42 -8.42 13.36
CA GLY A 40 -4.69 -8.02 14.75
C GLY A 40 -4.30 -9.13 15.74
N ASP A 41 -3.34 -9.99 15.37
CA ASP A 41 -2.79 -11.05 16.21
C ASP A 41 -1.59 -10.51 17.00
N GLY A 42 -1.40 -10.97 18.24
CA GLY A 42 -0.22 -10.64 19.05
C GLY A 42 -0.30 -9.31 19.81
N ARG A 43 0.88 -8.75 20.15
CA ARG A 43 1.00 -7.48 20.88
C ARG A 43 0.51 -6.34 20.01
N ASN A 44 -0.35 -5.48 20.58
CA ASN A 44 -0.85 -4.26 19.92
C ASN A 44 0.32 -3.54 19.24
N PRO A 45 0.22 -3.22 17.94
CA PRO A 45 1.22 -2.42 17.27
C PRO A 45 1.37 -1.08 17.97
N ASP A 46 2.60 -0.59 18.02
CA ASP A 46 2.80 0.79 18.42
C ASP A 46 2.39 1.75 17.27
N ALA A 47 2.25 3.03 17.60
CA ALA A 47 1.83 4.04 16.63
C ALA A 47 2.83 4.23 15.49
N VAL A 48 4.12 3.91 15.72
CA VAL A 48 5.18 4.07 14.72
C VAL A 48 5.08 2.95 13.67
N GLU A 49 4.89 1.71 14.10
CA GLU A 49 4.67 0.56 13.21
C GLU A 49 3.47 0.79 12.28
N LEU A 50 2.36 1.29 12.84
CA LEU A 50 1.18 1.65 12.06
C LEU A 50 1.48 2.76 11.06
N ALA A 51 2.13 3.84 11.50
CA ALA A 51 2.45 4.97 10.64
C ALA A 51 3.39 4.60 9.48
N LEU A 52 4.37 3.71 9.72
CA LEU A 52 5.30 3.24 8.70
C LEU A 52 4.60 2.40 7.62
N ILE A 53 3.70 1.50 8.03
CA ILE A 53 2.91 0.70 7.09
C ILE A 53 1.96 1.60 6.30
N GLU A 54 1.26 2.53 6.95
CA GLU A 54 0.37 3.48 6.28
C GLU A 54 1.09 4.38 5.27
N ALA A 55 2.26 4.92 5.64
CA ALA A 55 3.06 5.74 4.74
C ALA A 55 3.52 4.93 3.51
N THR A 56 3.87 3.66 3.70
CA THR A 56 4.26 2.76 2.62
C THR A 56 3.11 2.52 1.65
N LEU A 57 1.92 2.21 2.16
CA LEU A 57 0.74 2.01 1.32
C LEU A 57 0.37 3.28 0.56
N ARG A 58 0.39 4.45 1.23
CA ARG A 58 0.10 5.74 0.59
C ARG A 58 1.06 6.07 -0.55
N LYS A 59 2.36 5.77 -0.41
CA LYS A 59 3.34 5.98 -1.47
C LYS A 59 3.06 5.11 -2.70
N ASN A 60 2.61 3.87 -2.48
CA ASN A 60 2.28 2.96 -3.57
C ASN A 60 0.95 3.33 -4.25
N GLU A 61 -0.04 3.80 -3.49
CA GLU A 61 -1.28 4.38 -4.06
C GLU A 61 -0.97 5.54 -5.01
N ALA A 62 -0.08 6.47 -4.59
CA ALA A 62 0.33 7.59 -5.45
C ALA A 62 1.12 7.14 -6.70
N ALA A 63 1.88 6.05 -6.61
CA ALA A 63 2.60 5.50 -7.77
C ALA A 63 1.64 4.83 -8.77
N ASP A 64 0.59 4.15 -8.28
CA ASP A 64 -0.46 3.58 -9.10
C ASP A 64 -1.23 4.69 -9.86
N GLU A 65 -1.58 5.77 -9.15
CA GLU A 65 -2.28 6.92 -9.73
C GLU A 65 -1.42 7.72 -10.75
N SER A 66 -0.10 7.78 -10.54
CA SER A 66 0.82 8.46 -11.46
C SER A 66 1.06 7.71 -12.77
N THR A 67 0.54 6.49 -12.92
CA THR A 67 0.57 5.70 -14.16
C THR A 67 -0.72 5.92 -15.00
N ALA A 68 -1.44 7.02 -14.80
CA ALA A 68 -2.40 7.49 -15.79
C ALA A 68 -1.65 7.94 -17.06
N PRO A 69 -2.08 7.54 -18.28
CA PRO A 69 -1.33 7.80 -19.49
C PRO A 69 -1.20 9.30 -19.71
N ALA A 70 0.03 9.76 -19.92
CA ALA A 70 0.34 11.12 -20.36
C ALA A 70 -0.56 11.46 -21.56
N GLN A 71 -1.51 12.38 -21.35
CA GLN A 71 -2.27 12.97 -22.43
C GLN A 71 -1.26 13.57 -23.41
N SER A 72 -1.12 12.93 -24.57
CA SER A 72 -0.25 13.43 -25.63
C SER A 72 -0.71 14.83 -26.01
N PRO A 73 0.21 15.81 -26.15
CA PRO A 73 -0.17 17.14 -26.60
C PRO A 73 -0.85 17.02 -27.96
N PRO A 74 -1.98 17.71 -28.23
CA PRO A 74 -2.55 17.70 -29.57
C PRO A 74 -1.52 18.31 -30.53
N ASP A 75 -1.13 17.51 -31.52
CA ASP A 75 -0.21 17.86 -32.59
C ASP A 75 -0.77 19.07 -33.36
N ARG A 76 -0.23 20.26 -33.09
CA ARG A 76 -0.50 21.46 -33.91
C ARG A 76 0.33 21.38 -35.19
N ARG A 77 -0.02 20.48 -36.09
CA ARG A 77 0.41 20.52 -37.49
C ARG A 77 -0.81 20.41 -38.38
N GLY A 78 -1.23 21.56 -38.91
CA GLY A 78 -2.29 21.61 -39.91
C GLY A 78 -3.02 22.95 -39.92
N LEU A 79 -2.31 24.04 -40.19
CA LEU A 79 -2.91 25.20 -40.84
C LEU A 79 -1.86 25.79 -41.77
N ALA A 80 -1.84 25.26 -43.00
CA ALA A 80 -1.27 25.88 -44.18
C ALA A 80 -2.43 26.13 -45.14
#